data_AF-A0A7W5ANC1-F1
#
_entry.id   AF-A0A7W5ANC1-F1
#
_cell.length_a   1.000
_cell.length_b   1.000
_cell.length_c   1.000
_cell.angle_alpha   90.00
_cell.angle_beta   90.00
_cell.angle_gamma   90.00
#
_symmetry.space_group_name_H-M   'P 1'
#
loop_
_entity.id
_entity.type
_entity.pdbx_description
1 polymer ?
#
loop_
_entity_poly.entity_id
_entity_poly.type
_entity_poly.pdbx_seq_one_letter_code
_entity_poly.pdbx_strand_id
1 'polypeptide(L)'
;MPRLSGTLHIRDVTGHELVVPLRGRASLLTTGGTGLRGYGEVWAVHTTAGSPTAETRLMIVYGRGDVEGERMSGLCAAGETIELDGVRFTWRAPSLPSASTRVPQPRPPAGNVPRHLERPARRAGVDR
;
A
#
# COMPACT_ATOMS: atom_id res chain seq x y z
N MET A 1 -8.49 -5.30 -12.76
CA MET A 1 -7.05 -5.15 -12.53
C MET A 1 -6.82 -4.68 -11.10
N PRO A 2 -5.98 -5.36 -10.30
CA PRO A 2 -5.68 -4.95 -8.93
C PRO A 2 -4.98 -3.59 -8.88
N ARG A 3 -5.05 -2.91 -7.73
CA ARG A 3 -4.40 -1.61 -7.52
C ARG A 3 -2.97 -1.79 -7.07
N LEU A 4 -2.10 -0.92 -7.56
CA LEU A 4 -0.75 -0.76 -7.06
C LEU A 4 -0.77 -0.17 -5.64
N SER A 5 0.04 -0.76 -4.77
CA SER A 5 0.26 -0.26 -3.41
C SER A 5 1.66 -0.66 -2.91
N GLY A 6 2.20 0.12 -1.98
CA GLY A 6 3.51 -0.11 -1.38
C GLY A 6 4.60 0.72 -2.04
N THR A 7 5.84 0.26 -1.96
CA THR A 7 7.00 0.90 -2.58
C THR A 7 7.77 -0.08 -3.44
N LEU A 8 8.31 0.40 -4.55
CA LEU A 8 9.25 -0.32 -5.38
C LEU A 8 10.65 0.23 -5.11
N HIS A 9 11.51 -0.60 -4.55
CA HIS A 9 12.93 -0.28 -4.41
C HIS A 9 13.63 -0.75 -5.67
N ILE A 10 14.45 0.13 -6.25
CA ILE A 10 15.15 -0.11 -7.50
C ILE A 10 16.63 0.16 -7.25
N ARG A 11 17.47 -0.83 -7.52
CA ARG A 11 18.93 -0.67 -7.47
C ARG A 11 19.48 -0.81 -8.88
N ASP A 12 20.06 0.27 -9.39
CA ASP A 12 20.60 0.28 -10.75
C ASP A 12 21.97 -0.41 -10.84
N VAL A 13 22.49 -0.50 -12.06
CA VAL A 13 23.77 -1.12 -12.39
C VAL A 13 24.98 -0.43 -11.76
N THR A 14 24.84 0.84 -11.36
CA THR A 14 25.88 1.60 -10.64
C THR A 14 25.81 1.38 -9.14
N GLY A 15 24.76 0.68 -8.68
CA GLY A 15 24.47 0.45 -7.27
C GLY A 15 23.64 1.55 -6.62
N HIS A 16 23.19 2.56 -7.37
CA HIS A 16 22.33 3.64 -6.87
C HIS A 16 20.92 3.12 -6.58
N GLU A 17 20.37 3.52 -5.43
CA GLU A 17 19.05 3.07 -4.96
C GLU A 17 18.00 4.17 -5.12
N LEU A 18 16.85 3.80 -5.70
CA LEU A 18 15.67 4.62 -5.88
C LEU A 18 14.49 3.97 -5.18
N VAL A 19 13.60 4.78 -4.61
CA VAL A 19 12.35 4.30 -4.01
C VAL A 19 11.17 4.97 -4.68
N VAL A 20 10.34 4.17 -5.36
CA VAL A 20 9.18 4.66 -6.11
C VAL A 20 7.90 4.28 -5.38
N PRO A 21 7.08 5.25 -4.92
CA PRO A 21 5.80 4.95 -4.31
C PRO A 21 4.82 4.45 -5.37
N LEU A 22 4.24 3.27 -5.13
CA LEU A 22 3.30 2.64 -6.05
C LEU A 22 1.87 3.02 -5.66
N ARG A 23 1.15 3.65 -6.59
CA ARG A 23 -0.24 4.08 -6.40
C ARG A 23 -1.04 3.95 -7.69
N GLY A 24 -2.34 3.69 -7.57
CA GLY A 24 -3.25 3.65 -8.71
C GLY A 24 -3.27 2.28 -9.39
N ARG A 25 -3.10 2.26 -10.73
CA ARG A 25 -3.23 1.03 -11.55
C ARG A 25 -1.93 0.63 -12.24
N ALA A 26 -1.14 1.61 -12.65
CA ALA A 26 0.16 1.43 -13.28
C ALA A 26 1.10 2.57 -12.84
N SER A 27 2.40 2.33 -12.96
CA SER A 27 3.45 3.32 -12.73
C SER A 27 4.47 3.26 -13.85
N LEU A 28 4.91 4.42 -14.32
CA LEU A 28 5.94 4.55 -15.34
C LEU A 28 7.27 4.85 -14.69
N LEU A 29 8.30 4.13 -15.12
CA LEU A 29 9.68 4.32 -14.70
C LEU A 29 10.43 4.94 -15.87
N THR A 30 10.73 6.23 -15.77
CA THR A 30 11.42 6.97 -16.83
C THR A 30 12.47 7.87 -16.21
N THR A 31 13.48 8.26 -16.98
CA THR A 31 14.51 9.19 -16.52
C THR A 31 13.89 10.48 -15.96
N GLY A 32 12.87 11.02 -16.62
CA GLY A 32 12.20 12.24 -16.17
C GLY A 32 11.27 12.06 -14.97
N GLY A 33 10.73 10.86 -14.76
CA GLY A 33 9.77 10.58 -13.69
C GLY A 33 10.40 10.06 -12.40
N THR A 34 11.33 9.12 -12.52
CA THR A 34 11.94 8.40 -11.39
C THR A 34 13.45 8.56 -11.30
N GLY A 35 14.09 9.19 -12.29
CA GLY A 35 15.55 9.24 -12.40
C GLY A 35 16.17 7.93 -12.86
N LEU A 36 15.39 6.88 -13.10
CA LEU A 36 15.87 5.61 -13.64
C LEU A 36 16.12 5.75 -15.14
N ARG A 37 17.35 5.46 -15.59
CA ARG A 37 17.68 5.43 -17.01
C ARG A 37 16.83 4.39 -17.76
N GLY A 38 16.34 4.75 -18.93
CA GLY A 38 15.55 3.85 -19.79
C GLY A 38 14.06 4.03 -19.59
N TYR A 39 13.30 2.97 -19.91
CA TYR A 39 11.85 2.95 -19.82
C TYR A 39 11.36 1.68 -19.15
N GLY A 40 10.43 1.84 -18.22
CA GLY A 40 9.72 0.72 -17.63
C GLY A 40 8.29 1.03 -17.23
N GLU A 41 7.53 -0.04 -17.07
CA GLU A 41 6.15 -0.01 -16.66
C GLU A 41 5.92 -1.04 -15.57
N VAL A 42 5.10 -0.66 -14.59
CA VAL A 42 4.80 -1.49 -13.44
C VAL A 42 3.31 -1.51 -13.25
N TRP A 43 2.72 -2.70 -13.10
CA TRP A 43 1.31 -2.84 -12.73
C TRP A 43 1.07 -4.11 -11.92
N ALA A 44 -0.01 -4.12 -11.14
CA ALA A 44 -0.37 -5.29 -10.36
C ALA A 44 -1.16 -6.31 -11.20
N VAL A 45 -0.90 -7.59 -10.98
CA VAL A 45 -1.62 -8.72 -11.59
C VAL A 45 -2.00 -9.76 -10.53
N HIS A 46 -3.09 -10.49 -10.78
CA HIS A 46 -3.42 -11.70 -10.03
C HIS A 46 -2.89 -12.90 -10.80
N THR A 47 -2.09 -13.76 -10.18
CA THR A 47 -1.51 -14.93 -10.86
C THR A 47 -2.40 -16.17 -10.84
N THR A 48 -3.43 -16.20 -9.98
CA THR A 48 -4.36 -17.33 -9.87
C THR A 48 -5.79 -16.83 -10.09
N ALA A 49 -6.36 -17.15 -11.25
CA ALA A 49 -7.75 -16.80 -11.54
C ALA A 49 -8.71 -17.67 -10.70
N GLY A 50 -9.72 -17.06 -10.07
CA GLY A 50 -10.81 -17.77 -9.41
C GLY A 50 -10.61 -18.17 -7.95
N SER A 51 -9.46 -17.88 -7.34
CA SER A 51 -9.26 -18.08 -5.90
C SER A 51 -9.57 -16.82 -5.09
N PRO A 52 -10.29 -16.90 -3.95
CA PRO A 52 -10.40 -15.80 -2.99
C PRO A 52 -9.03 -15.41 -2.37
N THR A 53 -8.00 -16.23 -2.54
CA THR A 53 -6.62 -15.97 -2.10
C THR A 53 -5.67 -15.62 -3.25
N ALA A 54 -6.19 -15.14 -4.38
CA ALA A 54 -5.37 -14.82 -5.55
C ALA A 54 -4.17 -13.94 -5.15
N GLU A 55 -2.96 -14.49 -5.31
CA GLU A 55 -1.74 -13.76 -5.01
C GLU A 55 -1.61 -12.56 -5.94
N THR A 56 -1.41 -11.38 -5.36
CA THR A 56 -1.08 -10.19 -6.13
C THR A 56 0.43 -10.17 -6.32
N ARG A 57 0.86 -10.01 -7.56
CA ARG A 57 2.26 -9.79 -7.95
C ARG A 57 2.38 -8.52 -8.79
N LEU A 58 3.56 -7.93 -8.84
CA LEU A 58 3.85 -6.88 -9.83
C LEU A 58 4.34 -7.52 -11.11
N MET A 59 3.73 -7.14 -12.23
CA MET A 59 4.37 -7.27 -13.53
C MET A 59 5.23 -6.02 -13.75
N ILE A 60 6.50 -6.24 -14.09
CA ILE A 60 7.45 -5.19 -14.41
C ILE A 60 7.97 -5.45 -15.81
N VAL A 61 7.88 -4.45 -16.68
CA VAL A 61 8.53 -4.42 -18.00
C VAL A 61 9.59 -3.34 -17.93
N TYR A 62 10.82 -3.64 -18.33
CA TYR A 62 11.92 -2.68 -18.26
C TYR A 62 12.99 -2.95 -19.33
N GLY A 63 13.55 -1.87 -19.87
CA GLY A 63 14.77 -1.90 -20.67
C GLY A 63 15.53 -0.58 -20.51
N ARG A 64 16.87 -0.65 -20.50
CA ARG A 64 17.74 0.55 -20.40
C ARG A 64 17.80 1.36 -21.69
N GLY A 65 17.53 0.72 -22.82
CA GLY A 65 17.46 1.35 -24.13
C GLY A 65 16.07 1.89 -24.46
N ASP A 66 16.00 2.71 -25.51
CA ASP A 66 14.75 3.30 -26.00
C ASP A 66 13.98 2.36 -26.96
N VAL A 67 14.57 1.21 -27.30
CA VAL A 67 13.99 0.23 -28.23
C VAL A 67 13.04 -0.70 -27.47
N GLU A 68 11.76 -0.65 -27.82
CA GLU A 68 10.70 -1.41 -27.15
C GLU A 68 10.90 -2.94 -27.21
N GLY A 69 11.47 -3.45 -28.30
CA GLY A 69 11.69 -4.89 -28.51
C GLY A 69 12.77 -5.53 -27.64
N GLU A 70 13.59 -4.73 -26.95
CA GLU A 70 14.67 -5.23 -26.08
C GLU A 70 14.27 -5.26 -24.59
N ARG A 71 13.03 -4.85 -24.27
CA ARG A 71 12.55 -4.81 -22.89
C ARG A 71 12.35 -6.22 -22.34
N MET A 72 12.85 -6.43 -21.14
CA MET A 72 12.61 -7.65 -20.36
C MET A 72 11.37 -7.49 -19.50
N SER A 73 10.71 -8.59 -19.17
CA SER A 73 9.57 -8.59 -18.25
C SER A 73 9.71 -9.65 -17.17
N GLY A 74 9.12 -9.39 -16.01
CA GLY A 74 9.15 -10.32 -14.88
C GLY A 74 8.05 -10.07 -13.86
N LEU A 75 7.75 -11.12 -13.08
CA LEU A 75 6.80 -11.06 -11.97
C LEU A 75 7.56 -10.95 -10.65
N CYS A 76 7.24 -9.93 -9.86
CA CYS A 76 7.83 -9.69 -8.55
C CYS A 76 6.75 -9.88 -7.47
N ALA A 77 6.92 -10.88 -6.59
CA ALA A 77 6.05 -11.04 -5.43
C ALA A 77 6.44 -10.07 -4.30
N ALA A 78 5.54 -9.91 -3.32
CA ALA A 78 5.78 -9.03 -2.18
C ALA A 78 7.00 -9.51 -1.36
N GLY A 79 7.96 -8.62 -1.14
CA GLY A 79 9.21 -8.89 -0.43
C GLY A 79 10.31 -9.53 -1.29
N GLU A 80 9.99 -9.97 -2.51
CA GLU A 80 10.95 -10.58 -3.42
C GLU A 80 11.71 -9.54 -4.25
N THR A 81 12.80 -9.99 -4.87
CA THR A 81 13.60 -9.19 -5.80
C THR A 81 13.72 -9.90 -7.13
N ILE A 82 13.50 -9.18 -8.22
CA ILE A 82 13.81 -9.64 -9.58
C ILE A 82 14.87 -8.76 -10.21
N GLU A 83 15.56 -9.26 -11.23
CA GLU A 83 16.53 -8.48 -12.00
C GLU A 83 16.11 -8.44 -13.47
N LEU A 84 16.08 -7.23 -14.04
CA LEU A 84 15.79 -7.00 -15.45
C LEU A 84 16.85 -6.05 -15.99
N ASP A 85 17.56 -6.45 -17.05
CA ASP A 85 18.62 -5.65 -17.70
C ASP A 85 19.66 -5.08 -16.71
N GLY A 86 20.07 -5.90 -15.73
CA GLY A 86 21.04 -5.55 -14.68
C GLY A 86 20.49 -4.66 -13.56
N VAL A 87 19.21 -4.27 -13.60
CA VAL A 87 18.56 -3.47 -12.57
C VAL A 87 17.73 -4.37 -11.65
N ARG A 88 17.91 -4.22 -10.34
CA ARG A 88 17.21 -5.01 -9.33
C ARG A 88 15.97 -4.29 -8.83
N PHE A 89 14.84 -4.99 -8.81
CA PHE A 89 13.53 -4.48 -8.41
C PHE A 89 13.02 -5.27 -7.22
N THR A 90 12.77 -4.61 -6.09
CA THR A 90 12.22 -5.21 -4.88
C THR A 90 10.90 -4.55 -4.51
N TRP A 91 9.82 -5.33 -4.49
CA TRP A 91 8.51 -4.80 -4.08
C TRP A 91 8.32 -4.92 -2.57
N ARG A 92 8.10 -3.81 -1.89
CA ARG A 92 7.64 -3.76 -0.51
C ARG A 92 6.14 -3.47 -0.52
N ALA A 93 5.33 -4.52 -0.50
CA ALA A 93 3.88 -4.37 -0.35
C ALA A 93 3.56 -3.69 1.00
N PRO A 94 2.46 -2.94 1.10
CA PRO A 94 2.03 -2.40 2.38
C PRO A 94 1.85 -3.56 3.35
N SER A 95 2.47 -3.48 4.52
CA SER A 95 2.08 -4.34 5.63
C SER A 95 0.61 -4.07 5.92
N LEU A 96 -0.27 -5.03 5.62
CA LEU A 96 -1.60 -5.04 6.21
C LEU A 96 -1.40 -4.90 7.72
N PRO A 97 -2.12 -4.00 8.41
CA PRO A 97 -2.09 -4.01 9.86
C PRO A 97 -2.48 -5.44 10.26
N SER A 98 -1.56 -6.16 10.91
CA SER A 98 -1.89 -7.47 11.46
C SER A 98 -3.17 -7.28 12.26
N ALA A 99 -4.20 -8.10 12.00
CA ALA A 99 -5.49 -8.04 12.67
C ALA A 99 -5.43 -8.33 14.20
N SER A 100 -4.23 -8.18 14.81
CA SER A 100 -3.96 -8.20 16.24
C SER A 100 -3.87 -6.78 16.83
N THR A 101 -4.30 -5.73 16.11
CA THR A 101 -4.71 -4.50 16.80
C THR A 101 -6.01 -4.83 17.54
N ARG A 102 -5.88 -5.36 18.76
CA ARG A 102 -6.97 -5.31 19.75
C ARG A 102 -7.44 -3.86 19.75
N VAL A 103 -8.63 -3.65 19.21
CA VAL A 103 -9.36 -2.40 19.39
C VAL A 103 -9.30 -2.12 20.90
N PRO A 104 -8.81 -0.95 21.36
CA PRO A 104 -8.90 -0.58 22.75
C PRO A 104 -10.35 -0.68 23.17
N GLN A 105 -10.71 -1.72 23.91
CA GLN A 105 -12.08 -1.86 24.40
C GLN A 105 -12.28 -0.74 25.42
N PRO A 106 -13.42 -0.02 25.34
CA PRO A 106 -13.81 0.88 26.40
C PRO A 106 -13.77 0.11 27.73
N ARG A 107 -12.96 0.60 28.68
CA ARG A 107 -13.00 0.06 30.04
C ARG A 107 -14.43 0.24 30.55
N PRO A 108 -15.14 -0.82 30.96
CA PRO A 108 -16.46 -0.66 31.54
C PRO A 108 -16.34 0.30 32.73
N PRO A 109 -17.25 1.28 32.88
CA PRO A 109 -17.21 2.19 34.01
C PRO A 109 -17.24 1.34 35.29
N ALA A 110 -16.31 1.62 36.22
CA ALA A 110 -16.33 1.01 37.53
C ALA A 110 -17.74 1.23 38.12
N GLY A 111 -18.50 0.15 38.26
CA GLY A 111 -19.82 0.21 38.87
C GLY A 111 -19.64 0.61 40.31
N ASN A 112 -19.73 1.92 40.59
CA ASN A 112 -19.98 2.56 41.88
C ASN A 112 -19.94 4.10 41.73
N VAL A 113 -20.64 4.66 40.73
CA VAL A 113 -20.98 6.09 40.75
C VAL A 113 -22.42 6.22 41.21
N PRO A 114 -22.69 6.70 42.43
CA PRO A 114 -24.05 6.97 42.90
C PRO A 114 -24.68 8.04 42.00
N ARG A 115 -25.74 7.69 41.28
CA ARG A 115 -26.59 8.67 40.59
C ARG A 115 -27.47 9.37 41.62
N HIS A 116 -26.91 10.33 42.33
CA HIS A 116 -27.67 11.21 43.22
C HIS A 116 -27.23 12.67 43.02
N LEU A 117 -27.67 13.25 41.91
CA LEU A 117 -27.77 14.71 41.71
C LEU A 117 -29.03 14.92 40.84
N GLU A 118 -30.18 14.90 41.50
CA GLU A 118 -30.96 16.10 41.87
C GLU A 118 -31.68 16.74 40.67
N ARG A 119 -32.99 16.51 40.62
CA ARG A 119 -33.94 17.28 39.81
C ARG A 119 -34.03 18.70 40.40
N PRO A 120 -33.84 19.77 39.62
CA PRO A 120 -34.31 21.08 40.02
C PRO A 120 -35.85 21.08 40.04
N ALA A 121 -36.40 21.59 41.14
CA ALA A 121 -37.81 21.64 41.43
C ALA A 121 -38.62 22.42 40.38
N ARG A 122 -39.81 21.89 40.07
CA ARG A 122 -40.86 22.53 39.29
C ARG A 122 -41.39 23.74 40.08
N ARG A 123 -41.04 24.97 39.69
CA ARG A 123 -41.70 26.16 40.26
C ARG A 123 -43.08 26.31 39.65
N ALA A 124 -44.09 26.15 40.49
CA ALA A 124 -45.45 26.62 40.27
C ALA A 124 -45.57 28.09 40.70
N GLY A 125 -46.49 28.82 40.08
CA GLY A 125 -46.95 30.16 40.46
C GLY A 125 -46.88 31.15 39.29
N VAL A 126 -47.86 32.03 39.03
CA VAL A 126 -49.03 32.49 39.80
C VAL A 126 -50.01 33.16 38.82
N ASP A 127 -51.30 33.06 39.16
CA ASP A 127 -52.46 33.83 38.67
C ASP A 127 -52.17 35.29 38.26
N ARG A 128 -52.84 35.73 37.19
CA ARG A 128 -53.60 36.99 37.14
C ARG A 128 -54.61 36.99 36.00
#